data_AF-A0A7W1S5G7-F1
#
_entry.id   AF-A0A7W1S5G7-F1
#
_cell.length_a   1.000
_cell.length_b   1.000
_cell.length_c   1.000
_cell.angle_alpha   90.00
_cell.angle_beta   90.00
_cell.angle_gamma   90.00
#
_symmetry.space_group_name_H-M   'P 1'
#
loop_
_entity.id
_entity.type
_entity.pdbx_description
1 polymer ?
#
loop_
_entity_poly.entity_id
_entity_poly.type
_entity_poly.pdbx_seq_one_letter_code
_entity_poly.pdbx_strand_id
1 'polypeptide(L)'
;MESPLDSGNPPVMLLAAFTEAFPDHVMQFLTRAPGREMWVAASYSSDEAVTLVAPEVEGRATFNLQSAKIKQTITRRPLPRWARYPVGVTMLLVQDGLDLIGLNMLVMGNEPPGPRFDYGSGMAVAALWHDLYQLDYTIDTLIDIVDRTRREYVENNE
;
A
#
# COMPACT_ATOMS: atom_id res chain seq x y z
N MET A 1 28.71 -9.48 18.77
CA MET A 1 28.87 -9.60 17.31
C MET A 1 27.52 -9.18 16.73
N GLU A 2 27.33 -7.86 16.67
CA GLU A 2 26.09 -7.23 16.20
C GLU A 2 26.08 -7.28 14.67
N SER A 3 24.97 -7.74 14.09
CA SER A 3 24.80 -7.87 12.65
C SER A 3 24.74 -6.47 12.01
N PRO A 4 25.40 -6.22 10.87
CA PRO A 4 25.53 -4.89 10.26
C PRO A 4 24.28 -4.46 9.48
N LEU A 5 23.09 -4.93 9.86
CA LEU A 5 21.84 -4.26 9.49
C LEU A 5 21.64 -3.11 10.47
N ASP A 6 22.61 -2.19 10.41
CA ASP A 6 22.49 -0.82 10.88
C ASP A 6 21.17 -0.26 10.33
N SER A 7 20.53 0.64 11.08
CA SER A 7 19.30 1.36 10.74
C SER A 7 19.41 2.05 9.37
N GLY A 8 19.30 1.26 8.32
CA GLY A 8 19.81 1.54 6.99
C GLY A 8 18.93 2.52 6.26
N ASN A 9 19.54 3.25 5.32
CA ASN A 9 18.87 4.17 4.41
C ASN A 9 17.56 3.53 3.87
N PRO A 10 16.36 3.93 4.34
CA PRO A 10 15.11 3.23 4.05
C PRO A 10 14.84 3.04 2.54
N PRO A 11 15.14 4.03 1.68
CA PRO A 11 15.14 3.85 0.22
C PRO A 11 15.96 2.66 -0.32
N VAL A 12 17.11 2.34 0.28
CA VAL A 12 17.97 1.23 -0.18
C VAL A 12 17.37 -0.12 0.20
N MET A 13 16.88 -0.26 1.44
CA MET A 13 16.20 -1.48 1.89
C MET A 13 14.92 -1.72 1.09
N LEU A 14 14.18 -0.65 0.83
CA LEU A 14 12.96 -0.70 0.02
C LEU A 14 13.26 -1.15 -1.42
N LEU A 15 14.31 -0.62 -2.05
CA LEU A 15 14.72 -1.04 -3.39
C LEU A 15 15.11 -2.53 -3.44
N ALA A 16 15.88 -2.99 -2.45
CA ALA A 16 16.27 -4.40 -2.37
C ALA A 16 15.03 -5.31 -2.20
N ALA A 17 14.14 -4.96 -1.26
CA ALA A 17 12.91 -5.71 -1.02
C ALA A 17 11.96 -5.68 -2.23
N PHE A 18 11.88 -4.55 -2.95
CA PHE A 18 11.06 -4.44 -4.15
C PHE A 18 11.60 -5.37 -5.25
N THR A 19 12.92 -5.35 -5.47
CA THR A 19 13.58 -6.21 -6.46
C THR A 19 13.39 -7.70 -6.11
N GLU A 20 13.42 -8.06 -4.84
CA GLU A 20 13.15 -9.44 -4.39
C GLU A 20 11.67 -9.83 -4.61
N ALA A 21 10.74 -8.94 -4.29
CA ALA A 21 9.30 -9.19 -4.41
C ALA A 21 8.79 -9.23 -5.85
N PHE A 22 9.46 -8.48 -6.74
CA PHE A 22 9.10 -8.27 -8.15
C PHE A 22 10.35 -8.30 -9.06
N PRO A 23 11.01 -9.48 -9.21
CA PRO A 23 12.31 -9.59 -9.90
C PRO A 23 12.28 -9.19 -11.38
N ASP A 24 11.12 -9.27 -12.02
CA ASP A 24 10.92 -8.92 -13.42
C ASP A 24 10.46 -7.47 -13.62
N HIS A 25 10.41 -6.66 -12.56
CA HIS A 25 9.94 -5.28 -12.59
C HIS A 25 10.99 -4.30 -12.07
N VAL A 26 11.03 -3.11 -12.68
CA VAL A 26 11.84 -1.99 -12.21
C VAL A 26 10.95 -1.06 -11.38
N MET A 27 11.41 -0.69 -10.19
CA MET A 27 10.74 0.32 -9.37
C MET A 27 10.68 1.66 -10.12
N GLN A 28 9.48 2.23 -10.24
CA GLN A 28 9.23 3.47 -10.97
C GLN A 28 8.83 4.61 -10.04
N PHE A 29 8.15 4.26 -8.94
CA PHE A 29 7.62 5.22 -7.97
C PHE A 29 8.17 4.91 -6.59
N LEU A 30 8.47 5.97 -5.85
CA LEU A 30 8.92 5.93 -4.48
C LEU A 30 8.24 7.06 -3.71
N THR A 31 7.35 6.71 -2.79
CA THR A 31 6.60 7.68 -2.00
C THR A 31 6.76 7.38 -0.52
N ARG A 32 6.89 8.44 0.28
CA ARG A 32 6.88 8.39 1.74
C ARG A 32 5.60 9.04 2.25
N ALA A 33 4.89 8.38 3.16
CA ALA A 33 3.80 9.02 3.88
C ALA A 33 4.34 10.18 4.75
N PRO A 34 3.90 11.43 4.53
CA PRO A 34 4.35 12.54 5.36
C PRO A 34 3.98 12.33 6.83
N GLY A 35 4.89 12.71 7.73
CA GLY A 35 4.71 12.52 9.17
C GLY A 35 4.83 11.08 9.69
N ARG A 36 5.14 10.10 8.81
CA ARG A 36 5.38 8.70 9.20
C ARG A 36 6.68 8.16 8.61
N GLU A 37 7.21 7.11 9.23
CA GLU A 37 8.28 6.28 8.68
C GLU A 37 7.66 5.08 7.94
N MET A 38 6.85 5.38 6.94
CA MET A 38 6.18 4.41 6.08
C MET A 38 6.38 4.80 4.62
N TRP A 39 6.80 3.84 3.82
CA TRP A 39 7.19 4.00 2.43
C TRP A 39 6.41 3.05 1.55
N VAL A 40 6.24 3.46 0.29
CA VAL A 40 5.75 2.58 -0.76
C VAL A 40 6.64 2.73 -2.00
N ALA A 41 7.06 1.59 -2.52
CA ALA A 41 7.69 1.47 -3.83
C ALA A 41 6.69 0.83 -4.79
N ALA A 42 6.62 1.34 -6.02
CA ALA A 42 5.69 0.79 -7.00
C ALA A 42 6.23 0.76 -8.43
N SER A 43 5.62 -0.08 -9.25
CA SER A 43 5.74 -0.08 -10.71
C SER A 43 4.38 -0.41 -11.32
N TYR A 44 4.13 0.01 -12.56
CA TYR A 44 2.95 -0.47 -13.28
C TYR A 44 2.97 -1.99 -13.43
N SER A 45 1.79 -2.60 -13.25
CA SER A 45 1.55 -3.99 -13.60
C SER A 45 1.35 -4.14 -15.12
N SER A 46 1.50 -5.36 -15.63
CA SER A 46 1.10 -5.74 -17.00
C SER A 46 -0.40 -6.01 -17.14
N ASP A 47 -1.15 -6.00 -16.04
CA ASP A 47 -2.60 -6.23 -15.99
C ASP A 47 -3.32 -5.13 -15.19
N GLU A 48 -4.65 -5.20 -15.08
CA GLU A 48 -5.48 -4.28 -14.28
C GLU A 48 -5.55 -4.67 -12.79
N ALA A 49 -4.64 -5.51 -12.31
CA ALA A 49 -4.59 -5.94 -10.92
C ALA A 49 -3.53 -5.17 -10.14
N VAL A 50 -3.79 -5.03 -8.85
CA VAL A 50 -2.87 -4.45 -7.89
C VAL A 50 -2.35 -5.55 -6.99
N THR A 51 -1.03 -5.73 -6.95
CA THR A 51 -0.35 -6.63 -6.02
C THR A 51 0.34 -5.82 -4.93
N LEU A 52 -0.04 -6.04 -3.69
CA LEU A 52 0.59 -5.49 -2.48
C LEU A 52 1.50 -6.54 -1.85
N VAL A 53 2.71 -6.13 -1.51
CA VAL A 53 3.67 -6.89 -0.70
C VAL A 53 4.06 -6.08 0.54
N ALA A 54 4.11 -6.73 1.69
CA ALA A 54 4.53 -6.14 2.96
C ALA A 54 5.50 -7.11 3.68
N PRO A 55 6.82 -6.89 3.61
CA PRO A 55 7.82 -7.80 4.17
C PRO A 55 7.66 -8.05 5.67
N GLU A 56 7.25 -7.03 6.45
CA GLU A 56 7.11 -7.08 7.91
C GLU A 56 6.06 -8.09 8.38
N VAL A 57 5.13 -8.46 7.50
CA VAL A 57 4.07 -9.45 7.75
C VAL A 57 4.19 -10.66 6.82
N GLU A 58 5.30 -10.76 6.07
CA GLU A 58 5.53 -11.77 5.02
C GLU A 58 4.30 -11.90 4.08
N GLY A 59 3.66 -10.75 3.81
CA GLY A 59 2.34 -10.68 3.21
C GLY A 59 2.39 -10.39 1.72
N ARG A 60 1.57 -11.10 0.95
CA ARG A 60 1.26 -10.78 -0.45
C ARG A 60 -0.25 -10.87 -0.69
N ALA A 61 -0.82 -9.83 -1.28
CA ALA A 61 -2.23 -9.79 -1.64
C ALA A 61 -2.40 -9.14 -3.01
N THR A 62 -3.07 -9.84 -3.93
CA THR A 62 -3.42 -9.30 -5.25
C THR A 62 -4.93 -9.13 -5.35
N PHE A 63 -5.38 -7.97 -5.81
CA PHE A 63 -6.78 -7.63 -5.97
C PHE A 63 -7.03 -6.86 -7.27
N ASN A 64 -8.27 -6.87 -7.73
CA ASN A 64 -8.79 -5.94 -8.72
C ASN A 64 -10.05 -5.27 -8.16
N LEU A 65 -10.69 -4.40 -8.96
CA LEU A 65 -11.89 -3.69 -8.52
C LEU A 65 -12.99 -4.64 -8.01
N GLN A 66 -13.20 -5.77 -8.69
CA GLN A 66 -14.24 -6.72 -8.33
C GLN A 66 -13.93 -7.44 -7.01
N SER A 67 -12.71 -7.96 -6.86
CA SER A 67 -12.34 -8.73 -5.66
C SER A 67 -12.24 -7.82 -4.43
N ALA A 68 -11.74 -6.60 -4.58
CA ALA A 68 -11.66 -5.62 -3.50
C ALA A 68 -13.05 -5.20 -2.99
N LYS A 69 -14.04 -4.98 -3.87
CA LYS A 69 -15.42 -4.66 -3.44
C LYS A 69 -15.98 -5.66 -2.43
N ILE A 70 -15.68 -6.95 -2.59
CA ILE A 70 -16.12 -8.03 -1.70
C ILE A 70 -15.05 -8.47 -0.69
N LYS A 71 -14.01 -7.64 -0.51
CA LYS A 71 -12.89 -7.84 0.44
C LYS A 71 -12.18 -9.17 0.27
N GLN A 72 -11.93 -9.55 -0.98
CA GLN A 72 -11.20 -10.75 -1.36
C GLN A 72 -10.00 -10.44 -2.27
N THR A 73 -9.05 -11.36 -2.30
CA THR A 73 -8.02 -11.43 -3.33
C THR A 73 -8.62 -11.94 -4.65
N ILE A 74 -7.89 -11.79 -5.75
CA ILE A 74 -8.27 -12.39 -7.05
C ILE A 74 -8.44 -13.92 -6.98
N THR A 75 -7.81 -14.57 -6.00
CA THR A 75 -7.94 -16.02 -5.73
C THR A 75 -9.10 -16.38 -4.82
N ARG A 76 -10.04 -15.45 -4.57
CA ARG A 76 -11.23 -15.60 -3.71
C ARG A 76 -10.93 -15.95 -2.25
N ARG A 77 -9.73 -15.63 -1.77
CA ARG A 77 -9.41 -15.70 -0.34
C ARG A 77 -9.83 -14.38 0.32
N PRO A 78 -10.28 -14.38 1.58
CA PRO A 78 -10.49 -13.13 2.31
C PRO A 78 -9.23 -12.27 2.30
N LEU A 79 -9.38 -10.96 2.13
CA LEU A 79 -8.26 -10.03 2.23
C LEU A 79 -7.64 -10.13 3.64
N PRO A 80 -6.31 -10.29 3.74
CA PRO A 80 -5.64 -10.30 5.02
C PRO A 80 -5.81 -8.93 5.68
N ARG A 81 -5.86 -8.92 7.02
CA ARG A 81 -6.17 -7.72 7.81
C ARG A 81 -5.25 -6.53 7.45
N TRP A 82 -3.94 -6.79 7.35
CA TRP A 82 -2.93 -5.76 7.04
C TRP A 82 -3.20 -5.06 5.69
N ALA A 83 -3.77 -5.78 4.71
CA ALA A 83 -4.02 -5.23 3.38
C ALA A 83 -5.33 -4.42 3.31
N ARG A 84 -6.18 -4.44 4.33
CA ARG A 84 -7.50 -3.79 4.26
C ARG A 84 -7.42 -2.28 4.11
N TYR A 85 -6.48 -1.63 4.78
CA TYR A 85 -6.25 -0.19 4.64
C TYR A 85 -5.76 0.19 3.23
N PRO A 86 -4.64 -0.35 2.71
CA PRO A 86 -4.15 0.03 1.39
C PRO A 86 -5.15 -0.31 0.27
N VAL A 87 -5.84 -1.45 0.37
CA VAL A 87 -6.92 -1.81 -0.58
C VAL A 87 -8.10 -0.84 -0.44
N GLY A 88 -8.54 -0.56 0.78
CA GLY A 88 -9.67 0.31 1.04
C GLY A 88 -9.44 1.76 0.61
N VAL A 89 -8.21 2.27 0.77
CA VAL A 89 -7.79 3.58 0.25
C VAL A 89 -7.89 3.60 -1.27
N THR A 90 -7.34 2.58 -1.93
CA THR A 90 -7.45 2.43 -3.38
C THR A 90 -8.91 2.44 -3.83
N MET A 91 -9.77 1.67 -3.15
CA MET A 91 -11.20 1.60 -3.44
C MET A 91 -11.92 2.94 -3.23
N LEU A 92 -11.58 3.66 -2.17
CA LEU A 92 -12.16 4.95 -1.85
C LEU A 92 -11.84 5.99 -2.93
N LEU A 93 -10.57 6.08 -3.32
CA LEU A 93 -10.12 7.01 -4.35
C LEU A 93 -10.71 6.67 -5.73
N VAL A 94 -10.88 5.39 -6.04
CA VAL A 94 -11.60 4.96 -7.25
C VAL A 94 -13.08 5.35 -7.20
N GLN A 95 -13.74 5.22 -6.05
CA GLN A 95 -15.13 5.69 -5.88
C GLN A 95 -15.26 7.21 -6.01
N ASP A 96 -14.22 7.95 -5.62
CA ASP A 96 -14.14 9.41 -5.76
C ASP A 96 -13.72 9.85 -7.17
N GLY A 97 -13.58 8.91 -8.12
CA GLY A 97 -13.46 9.19 -9.55
C GLY A 97 -12.09 8.93 -10.18
N LEU A 98 -11.13 8.35 -9.46
CA LEU A 98 -9.86 7.91 -10.05
C LEU A 98 -10.01 6.56 -10.76
N ASP A 99 -9.23 6.35 -11.82
CA ASP A 99 -9.19 5.05 -12.48
C ASP A 99 -8.32 4.06 -11.69
N LEU A 100 -8.73 2.80 -11.62
CA LEU A 100 -7.87 1.76 -11.05
C LEU A 100 -6.77 1.42 -12.08
N ILE A 101 -5.54 1.86 -11.81
CA ILE A 101 -4.35 1.41 -12.54
C ILE A 101 -3.74 0.19 -11.85
N GLY A 102 -3.31 -0.79 -12.65
CA GLY A 102 -2.63 -1.97 -12.14
C GLY A 102 -1.22 -1.63 -11.66
N LEU A 103 -0.87 -2.10 -10.46
CA LEU A 103 0.40 -1.77 -9.80
C LEU A 103 0.97 -2.99 -9.08
N ASN A 104 2.29 -3.15 -9.18
CA ASN A 104 3.07 -3.92 -8.22
C ASN A 104 3.58 -2.95 -7.15
N MET A 105 3.14 -3.13 -5.91
CA MET A 105 3.42 -2.24 -4.79
C MET A 105 4.06 -3.01 -3.64
N LEU A 106 5.10 -2.44 -3.06
CA LEU A 106 5.69 -2.88 -1.80
C LEU A 106 5.55 -1.77 -0.76
N VAL A 107 4.94 -2.07 0.37
CA VAL A 107 4.84 -1.17 1.53
C VAL A 107 5.82 -1.64 2.61
N MET A 108 6.54 -0.70 3.21
CA MET A 108 7.53 -0.99 4.26
C MET A 108 7.64 0.18 5.22
N GLY A 109 7.88 -0.08 6.51
CA GLY A 109 8.11 0.93 7.51
C GLY A 109 8.81 0.42 8.76
N ASN A 110 9.17 1.33 9.65
CA ASN A 110 9.84 0.98 10.91
C ASN A 110 8.87 0.59 12.04
N GLU A 111 7.57 0.66 11.77
CA GLU A 111 6.54 0.30 12.74
C GLU A 111 6.32 -1.23 12.75
N PRO A 112 6.23 -1.88 13.91
CA PRO A 112 5.94 -3.31 13.96
C PRO A 112 4.52 -3.60 13.44
N PRO A 113 4.27 -4.81 12.91
CA PRO A 113 2.94 -5.23 12.47
C PRO A 113 1.84 -4.96 13.50
N GLY A 114 0.73 -4.40 13.04
CA GLY A 114 -0.42 -4.06 13.89
C GLY A 114 -1.12 -2.77 13.44
N PRO A 115 -2.04 -2.23 14.27
CA PRO A 115 -2.91 -1.14 13.85
C PRO A 115 -2.20 0.12 13.35
N ARG A 116 -1.02 0.44 13.89
CA ARG A 116 -0.26 1.62 13.46
C ARG A 116 0.41 1.40 12.09
N PHE A 117 1.00 0.22 11.87
CA PHE A 117 1.51 -0.21 10.57
C PHE A 117 0.39 -0.24 9.53
N ASP A 118 -0.74 -0.86 9.85
CA ASP A 118 -1.91 -0.95 8.97
C ASP A 118 -2.37 0.46 8.52
N TYR A 119 -2.54 1.38 9.47
CA TYR A 119 -2.92 2.77 9.20
C TYR A 119 -1.86 3.50 8.36
N GLY A 120 -0.58 3.36 8.72
CA GLY A 120 0.54 3.96 8.01
C GLY A 120 0.64 3.48 6.56
N SER A 121 0.43 2.18 6.32
CA SER A 121 0.41 1.62 4.96
C SER A 121 -0.71 2.20 4.12
N GLY A 122 -1.88 2.44 4.73
CA GLY A 122 -2.98 3.18 4.09
C GLY A 122 -2.57 4.60 3.71
N MET A 123 -1.91 5.34 4.61
CA MET A 123 -1.43 6.70 4.31
C MET A 123 -0.39 6.72 3.19
N ALA A 124 0.55 5.76 3.17
CA ALA A 124 1.57 5.68 2.14
C ALA A 124 0.95 5.39 0.76
N VAL A 125 -0.03 4.48 0.71
CA VAL A 125 -0.76 4.19 -0.52
C VAL A 125 -1.61 5.39 -0.96
N ALA A 126 -2.25 6.11 -0.04
CA ALA A 126 -2.99 7.34 -0.37
C ALA A 126 -2.06 8.39 -1.02
N ALA A 127 -0.88 8.61 -0.43
CA ALA A 127 0.12 9.52 -0.98
C ALA A 127 0.57 9.08 -2.39
N LEU A 128 0.83 7.79 -2.60
CA LEU A 128 1.20 7.27 -3.91
C LEU A 128 0.12 7.49 -4.97
N TRP A 129 -1.16 7.27 -4.64
CA TRP A 129 -2.25 7.55 -5.58
C TRP A 129 -2.32 9.03 -5.94
N HIS A 130 -2.13 9.93 -4.97
CA HIS A 130 -2.04 11.36 -5.25
C HIS A 130 -0.85 11.70 -6.15
N ASP A 131 0.33 11.12 -5.90
CA ASP A 131 1.52 11.31 -6.75
C ASP A 131 1.27 10.84 -8.19
N LEU A 132 0.67 9.65 -8.36
CA LEU A 132 0.36 9.06 -9.68
C LEU A 132 -0.61 9.91 -10.49
N TYR A 133 -1.58 10.54 -9.82
CA TYR A 133 -2.59 11.40 -10.45
C TYR A 133 -2.24 12.89 -10.42
N GLN A 134 -1.06 13.26 -9.92
CA GLN A 134 -0.61 14.65 -9.78
C GLN A 134 -1.61 15.52 -9.00
N LEU A 135 -2.18 14.96 -7.93
CA LEU A 135 -3.10 15.64 -7.03
C LEU A 135 -2.34 16.19 -5.84
N ASP A 136 -2.62 17.44 -5.48
CA ASP A 136 -2.08 18.02 -4.24
C ASP A 136 -2.62 17.27 -3.01
N TYR A 137 -1.79 17.15 -1.98
CA TYR A 137 -2.21 16.62 -0.68
C TYR A 137 -1.43 17.23 0.48
N THR A 138 -2.09 17.27 1.63
CA THR A 138 -1.48 17.57 2.92
C THR A 138 -1.53 16.34 3.82
N ILE A 139 -0.84 16.38 4.98
CA ILE A 139 -0.99 15.34 6.01
C ILE A 139 -2.46 15.14 6.38
N ASP A 140 -3.20 16.24 6.59
CA ASP A 140 -4.61 16.19 6.96
C ASP A 140 -5.48 15.55 5.86
N THR A 141 -5.18 15.84 4.58
CA THR A 141 -5.85 15.19 3.44
C THR A 141 -5.70 13.67 3.50
N LEU A 142 -4.49 13.17 3.77
CA LEU A 142 -4.23 11.73 3.85
C LEU A 142 -4.87 11.11 5.10
N ILE A 143 -4.88 11.82 6.24
CA ILE A 143 -5.57 11.38 7.46
C ILE A 143 -7.06 11.23 7.18
N ASP A 144 -7.69 12.22 6.54
CA ASP A 144 -9.12 12.19 6.23
C ASP A 144 -9.48 11.01 5.32
N ILE A 145 -8.66 10.74 4.29
CA ILE A 145 -8.81 9.58 3.40
C ILE A 145 -8.75 8.28 4.21
N VAL A 146 -7.70 8.09 5.02
CA VAL A 146 -7.50 6.83 5.75
C VAL A 146 -8.56 6.63 6.84
N ASP A 147 -9.00 7.69 7.50
CA ASP A 147 -10.08 7.66 8.48
C ASP A 147 -11.43 7.33 7.85
N ARG A 148 -11.70 7.85 6.64
CA ARG A 148 -12.88 7.49 5.84
C ARG A 148 -12.81 6.03 5.41
N THR A 149 -11.66 5.58 4.90
CA THR A 149 -11.41 4.17 4.57
C THR A 149 -11.65 3.25 5.76
N ARG A 150 -11.19 3.63 6.96
CA ARG A 150 -11.43 2.84 8.18
C ARG A 150 -12.92 2.58 8.38
N ARG A 151 -13.73 3.66 8.36
CA ARG A 151 -15.18 3.59 8.61
C ARG A 151 -15.92 2.85 7.51
N GLU A 152 -15.64 3.18 6.25
CA GLU A 152 -16.46 2.73 5.11
C GLU A 152 -16.04 1.35 4.58
N TYR A 153 -14.76 0.97 4.71
CA TYR A 153 -14.22 -0.25 4.13
C TYR A 153 -13.65 -1.23 5.16
N VAL A 154 -12.89 -0.77 6.16
CA VAL A 154 -12.19 -1.67 7.10
C VAL A 154 -13.13 -2.22 8.17
N GLU A 155 -13.93 -1.36 8.79
CA GLU A 155 -14.85 -1.70 9.90
C GLU A 155 -16.23 -2.13 9.42
N ASN A 156 -16.63 -1.70 8.23
CA ASN A 156 -17.88 -2.14 7.62
C ASN A 156 -17.81 -3.66 7.35
N ASN A 157 -18.87 -4.41 7.67
CA ASN A 157 -18.93 -5.86 7.49
C ASN A 157 -19.92 -6.28 6.39
N GLU A 158 -20.40 -5.34 5.59
CA GLU A 158 -21.15 -5.63 4.36
C GLU A 158 -20.43 -6.60 3.42
#